data_AF-A0A1Y1ZU62-F1
#
_entry.id   AF-A0A1Y1ZU62-F1
#
_cell.length_a   1.000
_cell.length_b   1.000
_cell.length_c   1.000
_cell.angle_alpha   90.00
_cell.angle_beta   90.00
_cell.angle_gamma   90.00
#
_symmetry.space_group_name_H-M   'P 1'
#
loop_
_entity.id
_entity.type
_entity.pdbx_description
1 polymer ?
#
loop_
_entity_poly.entity_id
_entity_poly.type
_entity_poly.pdbx_seq_one_letter_code
_entity_poly.pdbx_strand_id
1 'polypeptide(L)'
;MKIAVQAFLKVVPDFSLYFPSFTIALLAPYRFWYYARPFLTTVLEELEPKHRDLVELLSNWIEANYSPHYEEAGSKFEAGTVTAEIIDYFVRPGWVLVSHETRRTEDYRCEAWPYGKLVEWKVEDPAKPEEIILLASCMVDCWAYNFDAPSKSWSEH
;
A
#
# COMPACT_ATOMS: atom_id res chain seq x y z
N MET A 1 23.90 -5.54 8.48
CA MET A 1 22.46 -5.21 8.36
C MET A 1 21.90 -5.52 6.96
N LYS A 2 22.35 -4.87 5.88
CA LYS A 2 21.79 -5.06 4.50
C LYS A 2 21.66 -6.53 4.06
N ILE A 3 22.70 -7.33 4.24
CA ILE A 3 22.73 -8.74 3.85
C ILE A 3 21.71 -9.57 4.64
N ALA A 4 21.57 -9.30 5.95
CA ALA A 4 20.61 -10.00 6.82
C ALA A 4 19.17 -9.70 6.40
N VAL A 5 18.85 -8.44 6.08
CA VAL A 5 17.54 -8.05 5.55
C VAL A 5 17.28 -8.71 4.18
N GLN A 6 18.28 -8.77 3.30
CA GLN A 6 18.13 -9.50 2.03
C GLN A 6 17.90 -11.00 2.24
N ALA A 7 18.56 -11.62 3.22
CA ALA A 7 18.35 -13.02 3.57
C ALA A 7 16.92 -13.24 4.09
N PHE A 8 16.44 -12.37 4.98
CA PHE A 8 15.07 -12.37 5.49
C PHE A 8 14.03 -12.25 4.36
N LEU A 9 14.15 -11.23 3.51
CA LEU A 9 13.17 -10.95 2.46
C LEU A 9 13.13 -12.00 1.34
N LYS A 10 14.18 -12.82 1.19
CA LYS A 10 14.18 -13.96 0.26
C LYS A 10 13.26 -15.10 0.70
N VAL A 11 13.02 -15.21 2.00
CA VAL A 11 12.22 -16.28 2.60
C VAL A 11 10.77 -15.84 2.80
N VAL A 12 10.52 -14.52 2.88
CA VAL A 12 9.17 -13.96 2.95
C VAL A 12 8.36 -14.37 1.70
N PRO A 13 7.18 -14.99 1.86
CA PRO A 13 6.34 -15.43 0.74
C PRO A 13 6.01 -14.29 -0.22
N ASP A 14 6.06 -14.57 -1.53
CA ASP A 14 5.72 -13.66 -2.64
C ASP A 14 6.42 -12.29 -2.60
N PHE A 15 7.48 -12.12 -1.79
CA PHE A 15 8.10 -10.82 -1.62
C PHE A 15 8.68 -10.29 -2.94
N SER A 16 9.35 -11.14 -3.70
CA SER A 16 9.91 -10.78 -5.02
C SER A 16 8.83 -10.51 -6.08
N LEU A 17 7.63 -11.06 -5.92
CA LEU A 17 6.49 -10.78 -6.80
C LEU A 17 5.98 -9.35 -6.58
N TYR A 18 5.83 -8.95 -5.31
CA TYR A 18 5.30 -7.62 -4.99
C TYR A 18 6.38 -6.53 -4.98
N PHE A 19 7.65 -6.88 -4.76
CA PHE A 19 8.77 -5.93 -4.74
C PHE A 19 9.92 -6.36 -5.68
N PRO A 20 9.66 -6.45 -7.00
CA PRO A 20 10.61 -7.04 -7.98
C PRO A 20 11.91 -6.25 -8.13
N SER A 21 11.91 -4.95 -7.85
CA SER A 21 13.08 -4.07 -7.86
C SER A 21 13.41 -3.53 -6.47
N PHE A 22 13.14 -4.30 -5.41
CA PHE A 22 13.37 -3.86 -4.04
C PHE A 22 14.83 -3.50 -3.82
N THR A 23 15.04 -2.26 -3.37
CA THR A 23 16.31 -1.84 -2.77
C THR A 23 16.03 -1.41 -1.33
N ILE A 24 16.99 -1.63 -0.43
CA ILE A 24 16.91 -1.19 0.97
C ILE A 24 17.13 0.34 1.05
N ALA A 25 16.42 1.09 0.21
CA ALA A 25 16.24 2.52 0.39
C ALA A 25 15.15 2.66 1.46
N LEU A 26 15.59 2.94 2.69
CA LEU A 26 14.80 3.03 3.91
C LEU A 26 13.93 4.29 3.92
N LEU A 27 12.97 4.40 3.01
CA LEU A 27 11.97 5.46 3.07
C LEU A 27 10.84 5.01 3.99
N ALA A 28 10.73 5.70 5.13
CA ALA A 28 9.58 5.63 6.00
C ALA A 28 8.31 5.97 5.19
N PRO A 29 7.19 5.27 5.43
CA PRO A 29 6.92 4.41 6.58
C PRO A 29 7.12 2.90 6.33
N TYR A 30 8.16 2.50 5.57
CA TYR A 30 8.61 1.10 5.42
C TYR A 30 7.53 0.09 4.98
N ARG A 31 6.88 0.36 3.85
CA ARG A 31 5.90 -0.54 3.22
C ARG A 31 6.34 -2.01 3.14
N PHE A 32 7.60 -2.26 2.80
CA PHE A 32 8.15 -3.62 2.72
C PHE A 32 8.09 -4.35 4.06
N TRP A 33 8.29 -3.62 5.16
CA TRP A 33 8.24 -4.15 6.51
C TRP A 33 6.80 -4.46 6.89
N TYR A 34 5.86 -3.55 6.63
CA TYR A 34 4.44 -3.79 6.86
C TYR A 34 3.97 -5.10 6.19
N TYR A 35 4.37 -5.33 4.94
CA TYR A 35 4.09 -6.58 4.23
C TYR A 35 4.73 -7.81 4.89
N ALA A 36 6.00 -7.71 5.30
CA ALA A 36 6.78 -8.83 5.82
C ALA A 36 6.48 -9.16 7.30
N ARG A 37 5.96 -8.21 8.06
CA ARG A 37 5.73 -8.28 9.52
C ARG A 37 4.95 -9.53 9.97
N PRO A 38 3.86 -9.96 9.29
CA PRO A 38 3.14 -11.17 9.69
C PRO A 38 3.95 -12.46 9.59
N PHE A 39 5.01 -12.47 8.78
CA PHE A 39 5.88 -13.64 8.56
C PHE A 39 7.11 -13.65 9.47
N LEU A 40 7.32 -12.60 10.26
CA LEU A 40 8.57 -12.37 10.99
C LEU A 40 8.97 -13.58 11.83
N THR A 41 8.09 -14.06 12.71
CA THR A 41 8.39 -15.17 13.63
C THR A 41 8.81 -16.42 12.90
N THR A 42 8.04 -16.83 11.89
CA THR A 42 8.33 -18.04 11.10
C THR A 42 9.63 -17.90 10.32
N VAL A 43 9.86 -16.75 9.69
CA VAL A 43 11.04 -16.53 8.85
C VAL A 43 12.32 -16.41 9.71
N LEU A 44 12.24 -15.81 10.91
CA LEU A 44 13.40 -15.70 11.80
C LEU A 44 13.98 -17.07 12.18
N GLU A 45 13.13 -18.09 12.32
CA GLU A 45 13.55 -19.47 12.63
C GLU A 45 14.40 -20.09 11.50
N GLU A 46 14.13 -19.71 10.25
CA GLU A 46 14.83 -20.21 9.06
C GLU A 46 16.17 -19.50 8.78
N LEU A 47 16.43 -18.36 9.45
CA LEU A 47 17.65 -17.60 9.27
C LEU A 47 18.83 -18.15 10.07
N GLU A 48 20.04 -18.01 9.51
CA GLU A 48 21.28 -18.20 10.26
C GLU A 48 21.32 -17.29 11.51
N PRO A 49 21.90 -17.74 12.64
CA PRO A 49 21.88 -16.98 13.90
C PRO A 49 22.34 -15.53 13.76
N LYS A 50 23.41 -15.30 13.00
CA LYS A 50 23.95 -13.94 12.77
C LYS A 50 22.99 -13.04 11.99
N HIS A 51 22.18 -13.59 11.09
CA HIS A 51 21.17 -12.83 10.36
C HIS A 51 19.93 -12.59 11.21
N ARG A 52 19.54 -13.57 12.02
CA ARG A 52 18.43 -13.47 12.97
C ARG A 52 18.62 -12.29 13.92
N ASP A 53 19.75 -12.22 14.63
CA ASP A 53 20.03 -11.15 15.60
C ASP A 53 19.94 -9.74 14.96
N LEU A 54 20.41 -9.60 13.72
CA LEU A 54 20.36 -8.34 12.99
C LEU A 54 18.94 -7.96 12.55
N VAL A 55 18.16 -8.93 12.08
CA VAL A 55 16.77 -8.71 11.67
C VAL A 55 15.89 -8.43 12.89
N GLU A 56 16.12 -9.10 14.01
CA GLU A 56 15.46 -8.81 15.29
C GLU A 56 15.76 -7.38 15.76
N LEU A 57 17.03 -6.95 15.70
CA LEU A 57 17.39 -5.58 16.06
C LEU A 57 16.67 -4.54 15.18
N LEU A 58 16.63 -4.79 13.86
CA LEU A 58 15.90 -3.92 12.94
C LEU A 58 14.40 -3.93 13.23
N SER A 59 13.83 -5.12 13.43
CA SER A 59 12.43 -5.31 13.78
C SER A 59 12.07 -4.51 15.01
N ASN A 60 12.79 -4.71 16.11
CA ASN A 60 12.55 -4.01 17.36
C ASN A 60 12.60 -2.48 17.18
N TRP A 61 13.53 -1.99 16.36
CA TRP A 61 13.59 -0.56 16.05
C TRP A 61 12.38 -0.09 15.22
N ILE A 62 11.99 -0.81 14.17
CA ILE A 62 10.83 -0.42 13.35
C ILE A 62 9.55 -0.49 14.18
N GLU A 63 9.33 -1.56 14.94
CA GLU A 63 8.15 -1.74 15.78
C GLU A 63 8.04 -0.63 16.83
N ALA A 64 9.15 -0.28 17.50
CA ALA A 64 9.16 0.79 18.50
C ALA A 64 8.79 2.18 17.94
N ASN A 65 9.05 2.43 16.65
CA ASN A 65 8.86 3.75 16.04
C ASN A 65 7.61 3.84 15.13
N TYR A 66 7.17 2.73 14.55
CA TYR A 66 6.14 2.70 13.51
C TYR A 66 4.96 1.77 13.80
N SER A 67 5.02 0.91 14.84
CA SER A 67 3.86 0.06 15.21
C SER A 67 2.57 0.87 15.42
N PRO A 68 2.59 2.04 16.11
CA PRO A 68 1.36 2.83 16.27
C PRO A 68 0.76 3.27 14.93
N HIS A 69 1.59 3.61 13.95
CA HIS A 69 1.14 4.01 12.63
C HIS A 69 0.56 2.82 11.84
N TYR A 70 1.17 1.63 11.96
CA TYR A 70 0.65 0.41 11.35
C TYR A 70 -0.66 -0.06 11.97
N GLU A 71 -0.79 0.07 13.28
CA GLU A 71 -2.01 -0.25 14.04
C GLU A 71 -3.14 0.71 13.68
N GLU A 72 -2.86 2.01 13.57
CA GLU A 72 -3.83 3.00 13.11
C GLU A 72 -4.31 2.69 11.69
N ALA A 73 -3.38 2.38 10.78
CA ALA A 73 -3.71 1.98 9.41
C ALA A 73 -4.62 0.74 9.42
N GLY A 74 -4.27 -0.29 10.20
CA GLY A 74 -5.07 -1.52 10.33
C GLY A 74 -6.47 -1.25 10.89
N SER A 75 -6.57 -0.45 11.95
CA SER A 75 -7.85 -0.07 12.57
C SER A 75 -8.77 0.67 11.60
N LYS A 76 -8.24 1.62 10.83
CA LYS A 76 -9.01 2.33 9.79
C LYS A 76 -9.48 1.37 8.69
N PHE A 77 -8.59 0.46 8.24
CA PHE A 77 -8.94 -0.54 7.24
C PHE A 77 -10.05 -1.49 7.72
N GLU A 78 -9.96 -1.98 8.95
CA GLU A 78 -11.00 -2.83 9.58
C GLU A 78 -12.34 -2.10 9.72
N ALA A 79 -12.31 -0.79 9.97
CA ALA A 79 -13.50 0.06 9.96
C ALA A 79 -14.05 0.37 8.55
N GLY A 80 -13.47 -0.22 7.50
CA GLY A 80 -13.86 0.00 6.10
C GLY A 80 -13.43 1.35 5.53
N THR A 81 -12.47 2.02 6.18
CA THR A 81 -11.99 3.35 5.78
C THR A 81 -10.54 3.26 5.30
N VAL A 82 -10.31 3.54 4.01
CA VAL A 82 -8.96 3.64 3.44
C VAL A 82 -8.74 5.06 2.93
N THR A 83 -7.79 5.78 3.53
CA THR A 83 -7.38 7.12 3.10
C THR A 83 -6.12 7.04 2.24
N ALA A 84 -5.83 8.13 1.51
CA ALA A 84 -4.61 8.25 0.72
C ALA A 84 -3.32 8.07 1.55
N GLU A 85 -3.37 8.30 2.86
CA GLU A 85 -2.22 8.16 3.77
C GLU A 85 -1.86 6.71 4.07
N ILE A 86 -2.83 5.79 4.01
CA ILE A 86 -2.67 4.41 4.45
C ILE A 86 -2.87 3.39 3.32
N ILE A 87 -3.40 3.82 2.18
CA ILE A 87 -3.67 2.97 1.00
C ILE A 87 -2.44 2.21 0.51
N ASP A 88 -1.25 2.81 0.70
CA ASP A 88 0.06 2.26 0.39
C ASP A 88 0.34 0.89 1.05
N TYR A 89 -0.36 0.56 2.12
CA TYR A 89 -0.23 -0.72 2.83
C TYR A 89 -1.20 -1.80 2.34
N PHE A 90 -2.33 -1.38 1.76
CA PHE A 90 -3.48 -2.26 1.55
C PHE A 90 -3.67 -2.67 0.10
N VAL A 91 -3.18 -1.90 -0.86
CA VAL A 91 -3.31 -2.24 -2.28
C VAL A 91 -2.01 -2.81 -2.81
N ARG A 92 -2.08 -3.95 -3.48
CA ARG A 92 -0.91 -4.66 -4.02
C ARG A 92 -1.00 -4.80 -5.54
N PRO A 93 0.15 -4.92 -6.23
CA PRO A 93 0.17 -5.38 -7.61
C PRO A 93 -0.64 -6.67 -7.78
N GLY A 94 -1.47 -6.72 -8.81
CA GLY A 94 -2.34 -7.84 -9.14
C GLY A 94 -3.70 -7.86 -8.46
N TRP A 95 -3.95 -7.02 -7.45
CA TRP A 95 -5.27 -6.91 -6.83
C TRP A 95 -6.26 -6.17 -7.73
N VAL A 96 -7.55 -6.42 -7.53
CA VAL A 96 -8.63 -5.74 -8.27
C VAL A 96 -9.28 -4.71 -7.34
N LEU A 97 -9.30 -3.46 -7.78
CA LEU A 97 -10.06 -2.37 -7.18
C LEU A 97 -11.36 -2.20 -7.94
N VAL A 98 -12.45 -1.98 -7.21
CA VAL A 98 -13.76 -1.73 -7.83
C VAL A 98 -14.15 -0.30 -7.50
N SER A 99 -14.36 0.50 -8.55
CA SER A 99 -14.94 1.84 -8.40
C SER A 99 -16.45 1.73 -8.50
N HIS A 100 -17.13 2.21 -7.46
CA HIS A 100 -18.58 2.38 -7.46
C HIS A 100 -18.90 3.86 -7.57
N GLU A 101 -18.86 4.38 -8.79
CA GLU A 101 -19.47 5.68 -9.08
C GLU A 101 -20.97 5.50 -9.32
N THR A 102 -21.77 6.53 -9.03
CA THR A 102 -23.24 6.47 -8.96
C THR A 102 -23.94 5.93 -10.22
N ARG A 103 -23.22 5.75 -11.33
CA ARG A 103 -23.73 5.28 -12.62
C ARG A 103 -22.90 4.18 -13.27
N ARG A 104 -21.74 3.80 -12.72
CA ARG A 104 -20.82 2.83 -13.33
C ARG A 104 -20.08 2.06 -12.25
N THR A 105 -20.03 0.74 -12.43
CA THR A 105 -19.12 -0.13 -11.68
C THR A 105 -18.03 -0.54 -12.65
N GLU A 106 -16.81 -0.19 -12.33
CA GLU A 106 -15.63 -0.49 -13.14
C GLU A 106 -14.60 -1.22 -12.27
N ASP A 107 -14.03 -2.28 -12.81
CA ASP A 107 -12.97 -3.06 -12.17
C ASP A 107 -11.60 -2.71 -12.76
N TYR A 108 -10.65 -2.53 -11.86
CA TYR A 108 -9.31 -2.06 -12.14
C TYR A 108 -8.32 -3.03 -11.54
N ARG A 109 -7.49 -3.68 -12.36
CA ARG A 109 -6.41 -4.52 -11.83
C ARG A 109 -5.14 -3.68 -11.65
N CYS A 110 -4.65 -3.61 -10.42
CA CYS A 110 -3.45 -2.88 -10.06
C CYS A 110 -2.22 -3.51 -10.73
N GLU A 111 -1.37 -2.68 -11.31
CA GLU A 111 -0.09 -3.08 -11.90
C GLU A 111 1.06 -2.79 -10.95
N ALA A 112 0.91 -1.76 -10.12
CA ALA A 112 1.91 -1.31 -9.17
C ALA A 112 1.31 -1.06 -7.79
N TRP A 113 2.18 -0.85 -6.81
CA TRP A 113 1.76 -0.32 -5.53
C TRP A 113 1.28 1.13 -5.68
N PRO A 114 0.38 1.61 -4.81
CA PRO A 114 0.01 3.00 -4.77
C PRO A 114 1.22 3.91 -4.52
N TYR A 115 1.14 5.12 -5.05
CA TYR A 115 2.11 6.18 -4.86
C TYR A 115 1.41 7.52 -4.65
N GLY A 116 1.87 8.26 -3.63
CA GLY A 116 1.30 9.55 -3.27
C GLY A 116 1.99 10.72 -3.94
N LYS A 117 1.22 11.76 -4.27
CA LYS A 117 1.71 13.13 -4.37
C LYS A 117 0.97 13.95 -3.31
N LEU A 118 1.73 14.66 -2.46
CA LEU A 118 1.18 15.81 -1.75
C LEU A 118 0.82 16.82 -2.84
N VAL A 119 -0.47 17.03 -3.07
CA VAL A 119 -0.91 18.07 -4.00
C VAL A 119 -1.32 19.25 -3.16
N GLU A 120 -0.51 20.30 -3.23
CA GLU A 120 -0.88 21.62 -2.72
C GLU A 120 -2.03 22.14 -3.58
N TRP A 121 -3.24 22.21 -3.01
CA TRP A 121 -4.34 22.93 -3.63
C TRP A 121 -4.44 24.29 -2.95
N LYS A 122 -4.22 25.35 -3.73
CA LYS A 122 -4.57 26.71 -3.33
C LYS A 122 -6.07 26.86 -3.56
N VAL A 123 -6.84 26.99 -2.49
CA VAL A 123 -8.22 27.46 -2.60
C VAL A 123 -8.16 28.97 -2.75
N GLU A 124 -8.45 29.48 -3.94
CA GLU A 124 -8.69 30.91 -4.14
C GLU A 124 -10.07 31.25 -3.55
N ASP A 125 -10.17 31.38 -2.23
CA ASP A 125 -11.35 31.94 -1.58
C ASP A 125 -11.22 33.48 -1.54
N PRO A 126 -12.10 34.25 -2.20
CA PRO A 126 -12.09 35.72 -2.13
C PRO A 126 -12.34 36.27 -0.71
N ALA A 127 -12.78 35.46 0.25
CA ALA A 127 -12.96 35.83 1.66
C ALA A 127 -11.75 35.52 2.56
N LYS A 128 -10.83 34.63 2.14
CA LYS A 128 -9.62 34.24 2.87
C LYS A 128 -8.50 33.84 1.89
N PRO A 129 -7.55 34.74 1.56
CA PRO A 129 -6.65 34.53 0.42
C PRO A 129 -5.57 33.44 0.58
N GLU A 130 -5.49 32.71 1.70
CA GLU A 130 -4.30 31.89 2.02
C GLU A 130 -4.60 30.58 2.77
N GLU A 131 -5.74 29.94 2.53
CA GLU A 131 -5.98 28.59 3.06
C GLU A 131 -5.41 27.54 2.09
N ILE A 132 -4.19 27.08 2.38
CA ILE A 132 -3.56 25.97 1.67
C ILE A 132 -4.15 24.67 2.24
N ILE A 133 -4.97 23.98 1.46
CA ILE A 133 -5.45 22.65 1.82
C ILE A 133 -4.48 21.63 1.20
N LEU A 134 -3.76 20.92 2.06
CA LEU A 134 -2.96 19.77 1.65
C LEU A 134 -3.89 18.57 1.49
N LEU A 135 -4.27 18.27 0.26
CA LEU A 135 -4.94 17.01 -0.06
C LEU A 135 -3.87 15.98 -0.36
N ALA A 136 -3.76 14.97 0.51
CA ALA A 136 -3.05 13.75 0.16
C ALA A 136 -3.82 13.08 -0.99
N SER A 137 -3.23 13.07 -2.18
CA SER A 137 -3.75 12.29 -3.31
C SER A 137 -2.90 11.04 -3.46
N CYS A 138 -3.54 9.93 -3.79
CA CYS A 138 -2.87 8.69 -4.11
C CYS A 138 -3.21 8.28 -5.53
N MET A 139 -2.22 7.78 -6.27
CA MET A 139 -2.34 7.23 -7.60
C MET A 139 -1.99 5.75 -7.56
N VAL A 140 -2.70 4.95 -8.35
CA VAL A 140 -2.42 3.53 -8.53
C VAL A 140 -2.42 3.29 -10.03
N ASP A 141 -1.33 2.74 -10.55
CA ASP A 141 -1.31 2.31 -11.95
C ASP A 141 -2.16 1.06 -12.08
N CYS A 142 -3.19 1.14 -12.92
CA CYS A 142 -4.17 0.08 -13.13
C CYS A 142 -4.48 -0.07 -14.61
N TRP A 143 -4.82 -1.28 -15.03
CA TRP A 143 -5.53 -1.51 -16.29
C TRP A 143 -6.98 -1.90 -16.01
N ALA A 144 -7.91 -1.42 -16.83
CA ALA A 144 -9.33 -1.73 -16.75
C ALA A 144 -9.75 -2.52 -17.98
N TYR A 145 -10.68 -3.45 -17.80
CA TYR A 145 -11.29 -4.19 -18.89
C TYR A 145 -12.62 -3.53 -19.27
N ASN A 146 -12.64 -2.72 -20.33
CA ASN A 146 -13.90 -2.20 -20.86
C ASN A 146 -14.61 -3.32 -21.63
N PHE A 147 -15.51 -4.03 -20.97
CA PHE A 147 -16.52 -4.79 -21.70
C PHE A 147 -17.62 -3.82 -22.13
N ASP A 148 -17.62 -3.42 -23.40
CA ASP A 148 -18.79 -2.83 -24.04
C ASP A 148 -19.87 -3.91 -24.10
N ALA A 149 -20.56 -4.15 -22.98
CA ALA A 149 -21.77 -4.95 -22.99
C ALA A 149 -22.78 -4.16 -23.84
N PRO A 150 -23.23 -4.69 -25.00
CA PRO A 150 -24.27 -4.02 -25.76
C PRO A 150 -25.49 -3.88 -24.85
N SER A 151 -25.98 -2.65 -24.72
CA SER A 151 -27.21 -2.34 -24.01
C SER A 151 -28.32 -3.22 -24.57
N LYS A 152 -28.64 -4.31 -23.88
CA LYS A 152 -29.90 -5.01 -24.13
C LYS A 152 -31.00 -4.08 -23.66
N SER A 153 -31.50 -3.27 -24.58
CA SER A 153 -32.82 -2.69 -24.51
C SER A 153 -33.80 -3.85 -24.38
N TRP A 154 -34.29 -4.10 -23.17
CA TRP A 154 -35.48 -4.90 -22.99
C TRP A 154 -36.66 -4.03 -23.41
N SER A 155 -37.04 -4.14 -24.67
CA SER A 155 -38.34 -3.75 -25.19
C SER A 155 -39.08 -5.04 -25.53
N GLU A 156 -40.12 -5.37 -24.77
CA GLU A 156 -41.14 -6.39 -25.06
C GLU A 156 -42.09 -6.43 -23.84
N HIS A 157 -43.42 -6.47 -23.94
CA HIS A 157 -44.38 -6.13 -24.98
C HIS A 157 -45.75 -5.98 -24.29
#